data_AF-A0A924YMZ8-F1
#
_entry.id   AF-A0A924YMZ8-F1
#
_cell.length_a   1.000
_cell.length_b   1.000
_cell.length_c   1.000
_cell.angle_alpha   90.00
_cell.angle_beta   90.00
_cell.angle_gamma   90.00
#
_symmetry.space_group_name_H-M   'P 1'
#
loop_
_entity.id
_entity.type
_entity.pdbx_description
1 polymer ?
#
loop_
_entity_poly.entity_id
_entity_poly.type
_entity_poly.pdbx_seq_one_letter_code
_entity_poly.pdbx_strand_id
1 'polypeptide(L)'
;MSRLRQGLVASLLSLTLGSLSGCNEASVSPPSSTLDTSRQESPEQNSVTTEKPGDRKLDSAGAAESVADNASPNNVVLTSNDQQKSDAKKPLIADKPLFDGWGKPALALVLSGEQHGYFEPCGCAENQSGGVSRRHDLIKQLQAKGWPLTSFDLGGTVNRNRPQTKLKFQTFLAAMKDMSYSVLNLGPEELKLGAADLLAYHSPDPKDPSSLAFVSANVTLFGSPELGTPVRSKVLTLGKLKVGVTAVLGASFRNEIAPPGADVDITIADPVTALPPVLKELQTQQPDLLVLLSHGTLAEGKALAKLFPQFTVVLTSGGAEDPEFDNPIKIGQTLLVQVGHKGKYTGVVGFFPEDAQNRVRFELIKLTQDRFQDSDKMIEHMRFYQELLMTSQLAETEPPIKTANGAKFVGSKTCGECHTKAFAVWEKTGHAHAYDSLIKGRPEKAGKWVSRIHDPECLACHVTGWHAQDVLRYVSGFESKQKTPLLLENGCENCHGPGSKHIELLNDDKKADARKEVRITLAESKKTQCYTCHDGDNSPKFKADTYWEKIKHAGLD
;
A
#
# COMPACT_ATOMS: atom_id res chain seq x y z
N MET A 1 41.89 6.38 -37.22
CA MET A 1 43.23 6.76 -36.72
C MET A 1 43.05 7.32 -35.31
N SER A 2 43.13 6.47 -34.28
CA SER A 2 44.29 6.28 -33.39
C SER A 2 44.74 7.53 -32.60
N ARG A 3 44.36 7.53 -31.31
CA ARG A 3 45.12 7.91 -30.09
C ARG A 3 45.83 9.27 -30.02
N LEU A 4 45.53 10.02 -28.95
CA LEU A 4 46.54 10.73 -28.17
C LEU A 4 46.18 10.75 -26.67
N ARG A 5 47.22 10.51 -25.85
CA ARG A 5 47.27 10.41 -24.38
C ARG A 5 47.63 11.77 -23.75
N GLN A 6 47.21 11.95 -22.48
CA GLN A 6 47.91 12.49 -21.27
C GLN A 6 49.00 13.57 -21.47
N GLY A 7 49.18 14.64 -20.70
CA GLY A 7 48.72 15.12 -19.38
C GLY A 7 49.76 16.15 -18.86
N LEU A 8 49.42 17.09 -17.97
CA LEU A 8 50.33 17.93 -17.15
C LEU A 8 49.47 18.66 -16.08
N VAL A 9 49.52 18.35 -14.77
CA VAL A 9 50.45 18.76 -13.68
C VAL A 9 50.29 20.21 -13.19
N ALA A 10 49.79 20.29 -11.93
CA ALA A 10 50.09 21.17 -10.79
C ALA A 10 49.92 22.71 -10.85
N SER A 11 49.17 23.23 -9.86
CA SER A 11 49.58 24.38 -9.05
C SER A 11 48.97 24.28 -7.64
N LEU A 12 49.84 24.38 -6.64
CA LEU A 12 49.60 24.33 -5.20
C LEU A 12 50.16 25.63 -4.58
N LEU A 13 49.48 26.10 -3.51
CA LEU A 13 49.90 27.07 -2.48
C LEU A 13 50.07 28.55 -2.91
N SER A 14 49.53 29.51 -2.16
CA SER A 14 50.12 29.89 -0.86
C SER A 14 49.26 30.86 -0.01
N LEU A 15 49.23 30.57 1.30
CA LEU A 15 49.34 31.45 2.50
C LEU A 15 48.34 32.63 2.70
N THR A 16 47.88 32.98 3.91
CA THR A 16 48.60 33.19 5.19
C THR A 16 47.71 33.07 6.44
N LEU A 17 48.35 32.63 7.54
CA LEU A 17 47.92 32.64 8.94
C LEU A 17 47.63 34.03 9.52
N GLY A 18 46.79 34.06 10.56
CA GLY A 18 46.77 35.07 11.62
C GLY A 18 46.30 34.45 12.93
N SER A 19 47.20 34.33 13.90
CA SER A 19 47.00 33.79 15.26
C SER A 19 47.25 34.88 16.29
N LEU A 20 46.45 34.92 17.36
CA LEU A 20 46.70 35.46 18.73
C LEU A 20 45.40 35.21 19.54
N SER A 21 45.31 34.17 20.39
CA SER A 21 45.64 34.11 21.83
C SER A 21 44.73 34.92 22.77
N GLY A 22 44.07 34.25 23.73
CA GLY A 22 43.75 34.85 25.04
C GLY A 22 42.42 34.46 25.72
N CYS A 23 42.48 33.47 26.61
CA CYS A 23 41.64 33.06 27.75
C CYS A 23 40.42 33.90 28.21
N ASN A 24 39.29 33.24 28.53
CA ASN A 24 38.78 33.15 29.91
C ASN A 24 37.71 32.05 30.11
N GLU A 25 37.75 31.38 31.25
CA GLU A 25 36.82 30.37 31.75
C GLU A 25 35.49 30.98 32.23
N ALA A 26 34.36 30.28 32.03
CA ALA A 26 33.25 30.24 32.98
C ALA A 26 32.25 29.13 32.62
N SER A 27 32.10 28.18 33.55
CA SER A 27 31.06 27.14 33.61
C SER A 27 29.67 27.72 33.88
N VAL A 28 28.63 27.24 33.18
CA VAL A 28 27.23 27.46 33.58
C VAL A 28 26.38 26.20 33.36
N SER A 29 25.85 25.68 34.48
CA SER A 29 24.88 24.59 34.60
C SER A 29 23.45 25.04 34.29
N PRO A 30 22.49 24.12 34.02
CA PRO A 30 21.10 24.48 33.69
C PRO A 30 20.28 24.85 34.94
N PRO A 31 19.23 25.67 34.82
CA PRO A 31 18.45 26.10 35.97
C PRO A 31 17.39 25.08 36.37
N SER A 32 17.41 24.73 37.66
CA SER A 32 16.30 24.21 38.45
C SER A 32 15.55 25.38 39.09
N SER A 33 14.22 25.38 39.08
CA SER A 33 13.41 26.28 39.92
C SER A 33 12.29 25.51 40.61
N THR A 34 12.47 25.29 41.91
CA THR A 34 11.43 25.01 42.89
C THR A 34 10.84 26.34 43.40
N LEU A 35 9.52 26.41 43.58
CA LEU A 35 8.90 27.32 44.54
C LEU A 35 7.64 26.67 45.11
N ASP A 36 7.74 26.41 46.40
CA ASP A 36 6.71 26.03 47.36
C ASP A 36 5.88 27.28 47.74
N THR A 37 4.59 27.11 48.05
CA THR A 37 3.96 27.58 49.30
C THR A 37 2.42 27.53 49.24
N SER A 38 1.87 26.81 50.21
CA SER A 38 0.70 27.13 51.04
C SER A 38 -0.65 27.54 50.40
N ARG A 39 -1.70 26.78 50.74
CA ARG A 39 -2.99 27.36 51.14
C ARG A 39 -3.74 26.44 52.11
N GLN A 40 -3.85 26.91 53.35
CA GLN A 40 -4.86 26.52 54.33
C GLN A 40 -6.11 27.41 54.13
N GLU A 41 -7.30 26.81 54.15
CA GLU A 41 -8.34 26.95 55.20
C GLU A 41 -9.77 26.75 54.65
N SER A 42 -10.50 25.86 55.34
CA SER A 42 -11.93 25.51 55.26
C SER A 42 -12.83 26.66 55.79
N PRO A 43 -14.19 26.58 55.83
CA PRO A 43 -15.01 25.63 56.63
C PRO A 43 -16.33 25.23 55.89
N GLU A 44 -17.28 24.38 56.30
CA GLU A 44 -17.62 23.62 57.52
C GLU A 44 -18.78 22.65 57.17
N GLN A 45 -18.80 21.46 57.80
CA GLN A 45 -19.92 20.78 58.51
C GLN A 45 -21.33 20.69 57.87
N ASN A 46 -22.09 19.58 57.89
CA ASN A 46 -22.38 18.55 58.91
C ASN A 46 -23.07 17.36 58.20
N SER A 47 -22.74 16.08 58.48
CA SER A 47 -23.39 15.18 59.49
C SER A 47 -24.88 14.87 59.13
N VAL A 48 -25.45 13.66 59.18
CA VAL A 48 -25.15 12.36 59.81
C VAL A 48 -26.11 11.30 59.22
N THR A 49 -25.78 10.03 59.49
CA THR A 49 -26.42 8.70 59.29
C THR A 49 -27.96 8.60 59.16
N THR A 50 -28.63 7.50 58.73
CA THR A 50 -28.50 6.07 59.08
C THR A 50 -29.56 5.26 58.29
N GLU A 51 -29.31 3.94 58.15
CA GLU A 51 -30.28 2.82 58.08
C GLU A 51 -30.99 2.38 56.76
N LYS A 52 -30.68 1.11 56.37
CA LYS A 52 -31.56 0.11 55.72
C LYS A 52 -32.48 -0.52 56.80
N PRO A 53 -33.65 -1.16 56.52
CA PRO A 53 -33.91 -2.22 55.52
C PRO A 53 -35.30 -2.08 54.83
N GLY A 54 -35.74 -2.80 53.79
CA GLY A 54 -35.88 -4.26 53.60
C GLY A 54 -37.20 -4.52 52.83
N ASP A 55 -37.17 -5.51 51.94
CA ASP A 55 -38.27 -6.30 51.34
C ASP A 55 -39.60 -5.65 50.87
N ARG A 56 -39.92 -5.85 49.58
CA ARG A 56 -41.02 -6.74 49.13
C ARG A 56 -41.09 -6.87 47.61
N LYS A 57 -41.17 -8.13 47.17
CA LYS A 57 -41.65 -8.59 45.84
C LYS A 57 -43.13 -8.27 45.66
N LEU A 58 -43.56 -8.17 44.40
CA LEU A 58 -44.74 -8.79 43.74
C LEU A 58 -44.98 -8.01 42.43
N ASP A 59 -44.77 -8.66 41.28
CA ASP A 59 -45.84 -9.11 40.35
C ASP A 59 -46.29 -7.97 39.42
N SER A 60 -46.65 -8.12 38.15
CA SER A 60 -46.67 -9.19 37.17
C SER A 60 -47.09 -8.50 35.85
N ALA A 61 -46.73 -9.11 34.72
CA ALA A 61 -47.41 -9.05 33.41
C ALA A 61 -47.74 -7.68 32.75
N GLY A 62 -47.30 -7.52 31.49
CA GLY A 62 -47.90 -6.57 30.57
C GLY A 62 -46.96 -6.17 29.42
N ALA A 63 -47.27 -6.65 28.23
CA ALA A 63 -46.49 -6.49 27.01
C ALA A 63 -46.45 -5.07 26.42
N ALA A 64 -45.38 -4.80 25.67
CA ALA A 64 -45.32 -4.18 24.33
C ALA A 64 -44.31 -3.03 24.19
N GLU A 65 -43.34 -3.27 23.29
CA GLU A 65 -42.68 -2.36 22.34
C GLU A 65 -42.25 -0.95 22.79
N SER A 66 -40.94 -0.70 22.85
CA SER A 66 -40.17 0.10 21.86
C SER A 66 -38.84 0.63 22.42
N VAL A 67 -37.76 0.32 21.67
CA VAL A 67 -36.60 1.15 21.23
C VAL A 67 -35.77 1.98 22.24
N ALA A 68 -34.44 1.87 22.06
CA ALA A 68 -33.30 2.71 22.50
C ALA A 68 -32.89 2.59 23.98
N ASP A 69 -31.63 2.60 24.40
CA ASP A 69 -30.31 2.69 23.77
C ASP A 69 -29.32 2.30 24.88
N ASN A 70 -28.17 1.70 24.57
CA ASN A 70 -26.92 2.10 25.21
C ASN A 70 -25.66 1.49 24.58
N ALA A 71 -24.65 2.35 24.53
CA ALA A 71 -23.43 2.25 23.78
C ALA A 71 -22.32 1.41 24.44
N SER A 72 -21.56 0.71 23.58
CA SER A 72 -20.10 0.45 23.57
C SER A 72 -19.41 -0.27 24.76
N PRO A 73 -18.30 -1.03 24.54
CA PRO A 73 -17.27 -0.79 23.52
C PRO A 73 -16.94 -1.96 22.56
N ASN A 74 -16.54 -1.54 21.36
CA ASN A 74 -16.19 -2.34 20.19
C ASN A 74 -14.94 -3.21 20.39
N ASN A 75 -15.15 -4.54 20.36
CA ASN A 75 -14.16 -5.51 19.89
C ASN A 75 -14.52 -5.86 18.45
N VAL A 76 -13.71 -5.44 17.48
CA VAL A 76 -13.85 -5.88 16.08
C VAL A 76 -13.33 -7.31 16.00
N VAL A 77 -14.22 -8.28 16.24
CA VAL A 77 -13.97 -9.68 15.95
C VAL A 77 -14.18 -9.88 14.45
N LEU A 78 -13.08 -10.11 13.72
CA LEU A 78 -13.12 -10.65 12.36
C LEU A 78 -13.69 -12.08 12.44
N THR A 79 -15.00 -12.23 12.25
CA THR A 79 -15.61 -13.54 12.01
C THR A 79 -15.64 -13.79 10.51
N SER A 80 -14.62 -14.51 10.03
CA SER A 80 -14.64 -15.12 8.70
C SER A 80 -15.61 -16.29 8.75
N ASN A 81 -16.81 -16.12 8.18
CA ASN A 81 -17.76 -17.21 8.04
C ASN A 81 -18.44 -17.16 6.67
N ASP A 82 -17.62 -17.26 5.61
CA ASP A 82 -18.10 -17.64 4.29
C ASP A 82 -17.55 -19.03 3.96
N GLN A 83 -18.40 -20.03 4.17
CA GLN A 83 -18.20 -21.36 3.59
C GLN A 83 -18.30 -21.23 2.07
N GLN A 84 -17.15 -21.21 1.40
CA GLN A 84 -17.06 -21.41 -0.04
C GLN A 84 -17.73 -22.74 -0.43
N LYS A 85 -18.89 -22.64 -1.07
CA LYS A 85 -19.37 -23.72 -1.93
C LYS A 85 -18.37 -23.88 -3.08
N SER A 86 -17.99 -25.13 -3.33
CA SER A 86 -17.03 -25.52 -4.35
C SER A 86 -17.58 -25.23 -5.74
N ASP A 87 -17.11 -24.14 -6.36
CA ASP A 87 -17.35 -23.92 -7.78
C ASP A 87 -16.35 -24.71 -8.62
N ALA A 88 -16.91 -25.48 -9.56
CA ALA A 88 -16.18 -26.27 -10.53
C ALA A 88 -15.24 -25.37 -11.35
N LYS A 89 -13.96 -25.79 -11.43
CA LYS A 89 -12.94 -25.21 -12.31
C LYS A 89 -13.47 -25.07 -13.75
N LYS A 90 -13.75 -23.84 -14.15
CA LYS A 90 -13.66 -23.42 -15.55
C LYS A 90 -12.22 -22.93 -15.79
N PRO A 91 -11.55 -23.30 -16.90
CA PRO A 91 -10.15 -22.91 -17.10
C PRO A 91 -10.02 -21.39 -17.16
N LEU A 92 -8.96 -20.87 -16.54
CA LEU A 92 -8.49 -19.50 -16.74
C LEU A 92 -8.33 -19.29 -18.26
N ILE A 93 -8.89 -18.21 -18.79
CA ILE A 93 -8.89 -17.86 -20.21
C ILE A 93 -7.46 -17.55 -20.66
N ALA A 94 -6.67 -18.59 -20.92
CA ALA A 94 -5.58 -18.56 -21.89
C ALA A 94 -6.21 -19.04 -23.19
N ASP A 95 -6.20 -18.21 -24.25
CA ASP A 95 -6.27 -18.59 -25.69
C ASP A 95 -6.84 -17.48 -26.60
N LYS A 96 -7.40 -16.38 -26.08
CA LYS A 96 -7.85 -15.28 -26.96
C LYS A 96 -6.72 -14.28 -27.26
N PRO A 97 -6.44 -13.95 -28.54
CA PRO A 97 -5.53 -12.87 -28.90
C PRO A 97 -5.95 -11.53 -28.26
N LEU A 98 -4.97 -10.73 -27.83
CA LEU A 98 -5.23 -9.37 -27.36
C LEU A 98 -5.93 -8.55 -28.46
N PHE A 99 -7.04 -7.91 -28.14
CA PHE A 99 -7.79 -7.05 -29.04
C PHE A 99 -8.30 -7.76 -30.29
N ASP A 100 -8.70 -9.02 -30.15
CA ASP A 100 -9.28 -9.79 -31.24
C ASP A 100 -10.47 -9.05 -31.88
N GLY A 101 -10.46 -8.95 -33.20
CA GLY A 101 -11.45 -8.18 -33.97
C GLY A 101 -11.31 -6.65 -33.91
N TRP A 102 -10.27 -6.11 -33.25
CA TRP A 102 -10.01 -4.66 -33.28
C TRP A 102 -9.14 -4.29 -34.47
N GLY A 103 -9.60 -3.32 -35.26
CA GLY A 103 -8.72 -2.55 -36.14
C GLY A 103 -7.85 -1.58 -35.35
N LYS A 104 -7.06 -0.75 -36.05
CA LYS A 104 -6.33 0.35 -35.40
C LYS A 104 -7.34 1.39 -34.87
N PRO A 105 -7.38 1.65 -33.55
CA PRO A 105 -8.24 2.70 -33.02
C PRO A 105 -7.72 4.09 -33.41
N ALA A 106 -8.62 5.06 -33.49
CA ALA A 106 -8.26 6.45 -33.73
C ALA A 106 -7.53 7.06 -32.52
N LEU A 107 -7.85 6.59 -31.31
CA LEU A 107 -7.02 6.71 -30.09
C LEU A 107 -7.30 5.55 -29.13
N ALA A 108 -6.33 5.23 -28.29
CA ALA A 108 -6.48 4.28 -27.19
C ALA A 108 -6.15 4.92 -25.84
N LEU A 109 -6.88 4.53 -24.80
CA LEU A 109 -6.61 4.90 -23.41
C LEU A 109 -6.23 3.65 -22.63
N VAL A 110 -5.08 3.69 -21.97
CA VAL A 110 -4.65 2.66 -21.03
C VAL A 110 -5.06 3.10 -19.62
N LEU A 111 -5.84 2.29 -18.93
CA LEU A 111 -6.47 2.61 -17.66
C LEU A 111 -5.95 1.69 -16.55
N SER A 112 -5.57 2.31 -15.44
CA SER A 112 -5.19 1.61 -14.20
C SER A 112 -5.72 2.33 -12.97
N GLY A 113 -5.54 1.71 -11.80
CA GLY A 113 -6.06 2.20 -10.53
C GLY A 113 -5.89 1.14 -9.44
N GLU A 114 -6.14 1.53 -8.18
CA GLU A 114 -6.21 0.61 -7.04
C GLU A 114 -4.98 -0.31 -6.96
N GLN A 115 -3.80 0.23 -7.26
CA GLN A 115 -2.53 -0.48 -7.23
C GLN A 115 -2.13 -0.89 -5.81
N HIS A 116 -2.55 -0.14 -4.79
CA HIS A 116 -2.33 -0.36 -3.36
C HIS A 116 -0.89 -0.75 -2.99
N GLY A 117 0.10 -0.09 -3.60
CA GLY A 117 1.52 -0.28 -3.27
C GLY A 117 2.22 -1.44 -3.97
N TYR A 118 1.53 -2.17 -4.85
CA TYR A 118 2.11 -3.30 -5.59
C TYR A 118 2.94 -2.84 -6.79
N PHE A 119 4.20 -2.45 -6.60
CA PHE A 119 5.04 -2.01 -7.73
C PHE A 119 5.35 -3.18 -8.69
N GLU A 120 5.65 -4.34 -8.11
CA GLU A 120 5.77 -5.63 -8.76
C GLU A 120 4.86 -6.63 -8.04
N PRO A 121 4.50 -7.76 -8.68
CA PRO A 121 4.05 -8.90 -7.90
C PRO A 121 5.19 -9.30 -6.95
N CYS A 122 4.86 -9.75 -5.72
CA CYS A 122 5.84 -10.09 -4.67
C CYS A 122 6.98 -10.99 -5.17
N GLY A 123 6.76 -11.77 -6.23
CA GLY A 123 7.66 -12.83 -6.67
C GLY A 123 7.61 -14.02 -5.73
N CYS A 124 6.70 -14.01 -4.76
CA CYS A 124 6.59 -14.98 -3.67
C CYS A 124 5.75 -16.20 -4.07
N ALA A 125 4.98 -16.11 -5.16
CA ALA A 125 4.15 -17.19 -5.72
C ALA A 125 4.37 -17.40 -7.23
N GLU A 126 4.13 -18.62 -7.72
CA GLU A 126 4.17 -18.93 -9.16
C GLU A 126 2.97 -18.29 -9.87
N ASN A 127 3.17 -17.85 -11.12
CA ASN A 127 2.11 -17.30 -11.99
C ASN A 127 1.41 -16.04 -11.45
N GLN A 128 2.09 -15.23 -10.62
CA GLN A 128 1.53 -13.95 -10.18
C GLN A 128 1.36 -13.00 -11.38
N SER A 129 0.18 -12.40 -11.48
CA SER A 129 -0.15 -11.35 -12.45
C SER A 129 0.15 -9.95 -11.91
N GLY A 130 0.22 -8.97 -12.81
CA GLY A 130 0.38 -7.56 -12.47
C GLY A 130 1.81 -7.05 -12.53
N GLY A 131 2.03 -5.90 -11.89
CA GLY A 131 3.29 -5.16 -11.86
C GLY A 131 3.44 -4.16 -12.98
N VAL A 132 4.11 -3.04 -12.66
CA VAL A 132 4.35 -1.95 -13.62
C VAL A 132 5.22 -2.41 -14.80
N SER A 133 6.10 -3.39 -14.60
CA SER A 133 6.91 -3.99 -15.66
C SER A 133 6.08 -4.59 -16.79
N ARG A 134 5.06 -5.40 -16.46
CA ARG A 134 4.19 -6.02 -17.46
C ARG A 134 3.20 -5.03 -18.07
N ARG A 135 2.76 -4.04 -17.28
CA ARG A 135 1.95 -2.93 -17.79
C ARG A 135 2.73 -2.11 -18.83
N HIS A 136 4.00 -1.83 -18.56
CA HIS A 136 4.86 -1.13 -19.50
C HIS A 136 5.07 -1.93 -20.79
N ASP A 137 5.23 -3.26 -20.70
CA ASP A 137 5.30 -4.12 -21.88
C ASP A 137 4.01 -4.09 -22.70
N LEU A 138 2.83 -4.14 -22.08
CA LEU A 138 1.55 -3.93 -22.77
C LEU A 138 1.54 -2.58 -23.53
N ILE A 139 1.93 -1.48 -22.87
CA ILE A 139 1.99 -0.15 -23.50
C ILE A 139 2.95 -0.16 -24.70
N LYS A 140 4.13 -0.77 -24.57
CA LYS A 140 5.09 -0.91 -25.67
C LYS A 140 4.54 -1.75 -26.83
N GLN A 141 3.84 -2.84 -26.55
CA GLN A 141 3.19 -3.66 -27.58
C GLN A 141 2.12 -2.85 -28.35
N LEU A 142 1.36 -2.00 -27.66
CA LEU A 142 0.38 -1.10 -28.31
C LEU A 142 1.06 -0.01 -29.15
N GLN A 143 2.14 0.59 -28.65
CA GLN A 143 2.94 1.56 -29.40
C GLN A 143 3.58 0.92 -30.64
N ALA A 144 4.07 -0.32 -30.55
CA ALA A 144 4.63 -1.07 -31.67
C ALA A 144 3.59 -1.39 -32.75
N LYS A 145 2.31 -1.52 -32.39
CA LYS A 145 1.18 -1.59 -33.34
C LYS A 145 0.86 -0.23 -33.98
N GLY A 146 1.57 0.83 -33.61
CA GLY A 146 1.38 2.19 -34.10
C GLY A 146 0.10 2.85 -33.57
N TRP A 147 -0.43 2.39 -32.44
CA TRP A 147 -1.64 2.95 -31.84
C TRP A 147 -1.32 4.30 -31.16
N PRO A 148 -2.03 5.38 -31.49
CA PRO A 148 -1.94 6.63 -30.73
C PRO A 148 -2.60 6.42 -29.36
N LEU A 149 -1.84 6.60 -28.28
CA LEU A 149 -2.33 6.29 -26.94
C LEU A 149 -1.80 7.25 -25.87
N THR A 150 -2.53 7.30 -24.76
CA THR A 150 -2.13 7.88 -23.48
C THR A 150 -2.63 6.97 -22.35
N SER A 151 -2.16 7.21 -21.12
CA SER A 151 -2.51 6.40 -19.95
C SER A 151 -3.03 7.25 -18.79
N PHE A 152 -4.08 6.78 -18.13
CA PHE A 152 -4.72 7.41 -16.97
C PHE A 152 -4.76 6.45 -15.79
N ASP A 153 -4.47 6.98 -14.60
CA ASP A 153 -4.59 6.22 -13.34
C ASP A 153 -5.67 6.83 -12.43
N LEU A 154 -6.50 5.96 -11.86
CA LEU A 154 -7.63 6.28 -10.99
C LEU A 154 -7.22 6.71 -9.57
N GLY A 155 -5.95 6.56 -9.18
CA GLY A 155 -5.51 6.71 -7.81
C GLY A 155 -5.65 5.41 -7.01
N GLY A 156 -5.28 5.47 -5.73
CA GLY A 156 -5.04 4.28 -4.89
C GLY A 156 -3.74 3.59 -5.28
N THR A 157 -2.70 4.39 -5.57
CA THR A 157 -1.42 3.92 -6.09
C THR A 157 -0.59 3.25 -5.00
N VAL A 158 -0.62 3.82 -3.79
CA VAL A 158 0.14 3.35 -2.63
C VAL A 158 -0.76 2.78 -1.54
N ASN A 159 -0.16 2.26 -0.48
CA ASN A 159 -0.85 1.77 0.70
C ASN A 159 -0.11 2.26 1.96
N ARG A 160 -0.83 2.38 3.08
CA ARG A 160 -0.37 2.95 4.35
C ARG A 160 0.01 4.43 4.22
N ASN A 161 0.58 4.99 5.29
CA ASN A 161 1.07 6.36 5.33
C ASN A 161 2.33 6.42 6.19
N ARG A 162 3.47 6.05 5.61
CA ARG A 162 4.78 5.99 6.28
C ARG A 162 5.90 6.49 5.36
N PRO A 163 7.12 6.75 5.87
CA PRO A 163 8.26 7.12 5.04
C PRO A 163 8.47 6.22 3.83
N GLN A 164 8.39 4.89 3.99
CA GLN A 164 8.47 3.95 2.87
C GLN A 164 7.39 4.21 1.80
N THR A 165 6.17 4.54 2.21
CA THR A 165 5.06 4.86 1.31
C THR A 165 5.40 6.05 0.41
N LYS A 166 6.02 7.10 0.96
CA LYS A 166 6.42 8.30 0.22
C LYS A 166 7.48 7.99 -0.85
N LEU A 167 8.52 7.23 -0.46
CA LEU A 167 9.56 6.79 -1.40
C LEU A 167 8.99 5.93 -2.53
N LYS A 168 8.05 5.04 -2.19
CA LYS A 168 7.36 4.20 -3.16
C LYS A 168 6.48 5.03 -4.09
N PHE A 169 5.73 6.01 -3.58
CA PHE A 169 4.91 6.90 -4.40
C PHE A 169 5.74 7.67 -5.42
N GLN A 170 6.87 8.27 -4.99
CA GLN A 170 7.80 8.94 -5.91
C GLN A 170 8.33 8.00 -7.00
N THR A 171 8.63 6.75 -6.65
CA THR A 171 9.04 5.72 -7.61
C THR A 171 7.92 5.41 -8.60
N PHE A 172 6.67 5.30 -8.15
CA PHE A 172 5.52 5.15 -9.04
C PHE A 172 5.37 6.33 -9.99
N LEU A 173 5.50 7.56 -9.51
CA LEU A 173 5.42 8.75 -10.37
C LEU A 173 6.51 8.74 -11.46
N ALA A 174 7.74 8.34 -11.12
CA ALA A 174 8.82 8.20 -12.08
C ALA A 174 8.53 7.10 -13.13
N ALA A 175 8.03 5.93 -12.67
CA ALA A 175 7.63 4.85 -13.56
C ALA A 175 6.45 5.25 -14.48
N MET A 176 5.47 5.98 -13.96
CA MET A 176 4.33 6.50 -14.72
C MET A 176 4.75 7.49 -15.80
N LYS A 177 5.73 8.37 -15.50
CA LYS A 177 6.33 9.27 -16.51
C LYS A 177 6.96 8.49 -17.65
N ASP A 178 7.75 7.46 -17.37
CA ASP A 178 8.36 6.61 -18.40
C ASP A 178 7.33 5.77 -19.18
N MET A 179 6.21 5.41 -18.55
CA MET A 179 5.07 4.76 -19.20
C MET A 179 4.14 5.75 -19.92
N SER A 180 4.51 7.03 -20.02
CA SER A 180 3.73 8.08 -20.69
C SER A 180 2.31 8.26 -20.14
N TYR A 181 2.15 8.15 -18.82
CA TYR A 181 0.91 8.55 -18.17
C TYR A 181 0.75 10.07 -18.19
N SER A 182 -0.48 10.51 -18.49
CA SER A 182 -0.81 11.94 -18.54
C SER A 182 -1.67 12.40 -17.35
N VAL A 183 -2.32 11.46 -16.66
CA VAL A 183 -3.24 11.74 -15.55
C VAL A 183 -3.05 10.71 -14.43
N LEU A 184 -2.95 11.22 -13.21
CA LEU A 184 -3.17 10.47 -11.98
C LEU A 184 -4.27 11.18 -11.18
N ASN A 185 -5.35 10.50 -10.85
CA ASN A 185 -6.29 10.99 -9.85
C ASN A 185 -5.72 10.78 -8.44
N LEU A 186 -6.16 11.60 -7.48
CA LEU A 186 -5.76 11.47 -6.08
C LEU A 186 -6.80 10.65 -5.32
N GLY A 187 -6.48 9.39 -5.05
CA GLY A 187 -7.28 8.52 -4.18
C GLY A 187 -7.02 8.77 -2.70
N PRO A 188 -7.74 8.07 -1.80
CA PRO A 188 -7.57 8.19 -0.36
C PRO A 188 -6.12 7.99 0.10
N GLU A 189 -5.39 7.04 -0.50
CA GLU A 189 -4.02 6.72 -0.11
C GLU A 189 -3.02 7.81 -0.49
N GLU A 190 -3.19 8.46 -1.65
CA GLU A 190 -2.37 9.63 -2.01
C GLU A 190 -2.67 10.81 -1.09
N LEU A 191 -3.95 11.08 -0.82
CA LEU A 191 -4.37 12.20 0.01
C LEU A 191 -3.87 12.08 1.46
N LYS A 192 -3.77 10.85 1.98
CA LYS A 192 -3.17 10.58 3.30
C LYS A 192 -1.69 10.96 3.39
N LEU A 193 -0.95 11.02 2.29
CA LEU A 193 0.44 11.48 2.31
C LEU A 193 0.56 12.93 2.78
N GLY A 194 -0.48 13.73 2.55
CA GLY A 194 -0.59 15.12 2.99
C GLY A 194 -0.40 16.12 1.85
N ALA A 195 -1.03 17.30 2.01
CA ALA A 195 -1.05 18.35 0.98
C ALA A 195 0.34 18.86 0.59
N ALA A 196 1.25 18.98 1.57
CA ALA A 196 2.62 19.46 1.33
C ALA A 196 3.43 18.50 0.44
N ASP A 197 3.33 17.20 0.71
CA ASP A 197 3.96 16.16 -0.11
C ASP A 197 3.36 16.15 -1.52
N LEU A 198 2.04 16.19 -1.65
CA LEU A 198 1.37 16.21 -2.95
C LEU A 198 1.72 17.46 -3.77
N LEU A 199 1.80 18.63 -3.14
CA LEU A 199 2.27 19.86 -3.80
C LEU A 199 3.72 19.69 -4.29
N ALA A 200 4.60 19.12 -3.46
CA ALA A 200 6.00 18.91 -3.82
C ALA A 200 6.18 17.87 -4.94
N TYR A 201 5.33 16.84 -4.99
CA TYR A 201 5.42 15.76 -5.98
C TYR A 201 4.75 16.10 -7.31
N HIS A 202 3.85 17.09 -7.32
CA HIS A 202 3.21 17.55 -8.55
C HIS A 202 4.18 18.36 -9.41
N SER A 203 4.81 17.69 -10.37
CA SER A 203 5.79 18.31 -11.28
C SER A 203 5.51 17.91 -12.74
N PRO A 204 4.42 18.44 -13.35
CA PRO A 204 4.18 18.34 -14.78
C PRO A 204 5.21 19.20 -15.54
N ASP A 205 5.58 18.76 -16.74
CA ASP A 205 6.41 19.57 -17.64
C ASP A 205 5.53 20.66 -18.27
N PRO A 206 5.78 21.96 -18.02
CA PRO A 206 4.98 23.04 -18.58
C PRO A 206 5.06 23.13 -20.11
N LYS A 207 6.05 22.51 -20.74
CA LYS A 207 6.21 22.48 -22.20
C LYS A 207 5.51 21.28 -22.85
N ASP A 208 5.13 20.29 -22.07
CA ASP A 208 4.45 19.09 -22.54
C ASP A 208 3.08 18.95 -21.87
N PRO A 209 1.99 19.34 -22.54
CA PRO A 209 0.63 19.15 -22.06
C PRO A 209 0.26 17.69 -21.76
N SER A 210 0.99 16.73 -22.34
CA SER A 210 0.80 15.30 -22.09
C SER A 210 1.53 14.79 -20.85
N SER A 211 2.39 15.60 -20.22
CA SER A 211 3.11 15.22 -19.02
C SER A 211 2.18 14.88 -17.85
N LEU A 212 2.62 13.95 -17.00
CA LEU A 212 1.85 13.47 -15.85
C LEU A 212 1.45 14.64 -14.93
N ALA A 213 0.15 14.77 -14.67
CA ALA A 213 -0.38 15.71 -13.70
C ALA A 213 -1.37 15.01 -12.76
N PHE A 214 -1.42 15.48 -11.50
CA PHE A 214 -2.52 15.17 -10.60
C PHE A 214 -3.77 15.91 -11.05
N VAL A 215 -4.85 15.17 -11.29
CA VAL A 215 -6.13 15.73 -11.74
C VAL A 215 -7.20 15.42 -10.70
N SER A 216 -7.95 16.43 -10.28
CA SER A 216 -9.17 16.24 -9.48
C SER A 216 -10.02 17.51 -9.52
N ALA A 217 -11.30 17.38 -9.85
CA ALA A 217 -12.26 18.47 -9.90
C ALA A 217 -12.74 18.91 -8.50
N ASN A 218 -12.65 18.03 -7.50
CA ASN A 218 -13.26 18.23 -6.20
C ASN A 218 -12.28 18.18 -5.02
N VAL A 219 -10.98 18.00 -5.25
CA VAL A 219 -9.94 18.12 -4.21
C VAL A 219 -9.27 19.48 -4.32
N THR A 220 -9.06 20.18 -3.21
CA THR A 220 -8.28 21.42 -3.13
C THR A 220 -7.29 21.34 -1.98
N LEU A 221 -6.01 21.61 -2.29
CA LEU A 221 -4.93 21.66 -1.30
C LEU A 221 -4.81 23.07 -0.70
N PHE A 222 -4.53 23.16 0.60
CA PHE A 222 -4.38 24.40 1.36
C PHE A 222 -5.54 25.41 1.19
N GLY A 223 -6.74 24.93 0.89
CA GLY A 223 -7.91 25.76 0.57
C GLY A 223 -7.70 26.72 -0.62
N SER A 224 -6.66 26.50 -1.44
CA SER A 224 -6.17 27.44 -2.44
C SER A 224 -6.15 26.79 -3.82
N PRO A 225 -7.27 26.83 -4.58
CA PRO A 225 -7.33 26.27 -5.93
C PRO A 225 -6.24 26.85 -6.87
N GLU A 226 -5.76 28.05 -6.56
CA GLU A 226 -4.86 28.81 -7.43
C GLU A 226 -3.40 28.34 -7.32
N LEU A 227 -3.13 27.39 -6.41
CA LEU A 227 -1.87 26.64 -6.38
C LEU A 227 -1.67 25.80 -7.65
N GLY A 228 -2.73 25.56 -8.43
CA GLY A 228 -2.65 24.82 -9.69
C GLY A 228 -2.44 23.31 -9.50
N THR A 229 -2.60 22.79 -8.29
CA THR A 229 -2.53 21.35 -8.01
C THR A 229 -3.56 20.92 -6.94
N PRO A 230 -4.25 19.79 -7.14
CA PRO A 230 -4.40 19.10 -8.43
C PRO A 230 -5.06 20.01 -9.47
N VAL A 231 -4.79 19.80 -10.76
CA VAL A 231 -5.52 20.53 -11.82
C VAL A 231 -6.94 19.99 -11.92
N ARG A 232 -7.93 20.84 -12.24
CA ARG A 232 -9.34 20.42 -12.24
C ARG A 232 -9.71 19.50 -13.41
N SER A 233 -9.04 19.68 -14.55
CA SER A 233 -9.21 18.84 -15.73
C SER A 233 -8.00 18.97 -16.66
N LYS A 234 -7.92 18.09 -17.66
CA LYS A 234 -6.97 18.18 -18.78
C LYS A 234 -7.67 17.89 -20.10
N VAL A 235 -7.17 18.53 -21.17
CA VAL A 235 -7.49 18.16 -22.55
C VAL A 235 -6.20 17.74 -23.25
N LEU A 236 -6.17 16.50 -23.73
CA LEU A 236 -5.02 15.91 -24.42
C LEU A 236 -5.32 15.82 -25.90
N THR A 237 -4.35 16.21 -26.73
CA THR A 237 -4.47 16.06 -28.19
C THR A 237 -3.63 14.87 -28.65
N LEU A 238 -4.29 13.83 -29.18
CA LEU A 238 -3.68 12.62 -29.72
C LEU A 238 -3.92 12.60 -31.24
N GLY A 239 -2.91 13.00 -32.00
CA GLY A 239 -3.08 13.24 -33.43
C GLY A 239 -4.02 14.42 -33.68
N LYS A 240 -5.18 14.16 -34.27
CA LYS A 240 -6.21 15.19 -34.54
C LYS A 240 -7.34 15.19 -33.50
N LEU A 241 -7.37 14.21 -32.61
CA LEU A 241 -8.46 14.01 -31.66
C LEU A 241 -8.11 14.59 -30.30
N LYS A 242 -9.13 15.06 -29.59
CA LYS A 242 -9.05 15.61 -28.24
C LYS A 242 -9.74 14.71 -27.23
N VAL A 243 -9.06 14.40 -26.14
CA VAL A 243 -9.62 13.69 -24.98
C VAL A 243 -9.69 14.66 -23.81
N GLY A 244 -10.90 14.97 -23.37
CA GLY A 244 -11.13 15.72 -22.14
C GLY A 244 -11.25 14.76 -20.96
N VAL A 245 -10.49 15.00 -19.90
CA VAL A 245 -10.48 14.15 -18.71
C VAL A 245 -10.54 14.99 -17.44
N THR A 246 -11.36 14.55 -16.51
CA THR A 246 -11.37 15.04 -15.13
C THR A 246 -11.49 13.86 -14.19
N ALA A 247 -11.32 14.11 -12.90
CA ALA A 247 -11.38 13.08 -11.88
C ALA A 247 -12.05 13.59 -10.61
N VAL A 248 -12.55 12.68 -9.79
CA VAL A 248 -13.14 13.01 -8.49
C VAL A 248 -12.80 11.96 -7.45
N LEU A 249 -12.74 12.39 -6.20
CA LEU A 249 -12.86 11.51 -5.04
C LEU A 249 -14.34 11.40 -4.63
N GLY A 250 -14.83 10.19 -4.40
CA GLY A 250 -16.18 9.90 -3.92
C GLY A 250 -16.47 10.57 -2.58
N ALA A 251 -17.74 10.92 -2.34
CA ALA A 251 -18.16 11.57 -1.11
C ALA A 251 -17.96 10.67 0.12
N SER A 252 -18.08 9.35 -0.07
CA SER A 252 -17.84 8.33 0.94
C SER A 252 -16.47 8.43 1.63
N PHE A 253 -15.44 8.89 0.92
CA PHE A 253 -14.08 9.04 1.45
C PHE A 253 -13.80 10.39 2.13
N ARG A 254 -14.73 11.35 2.06
CA ARG A 254 -14.50 12.70 2.62
C ARG A 254 -14.12 12.66 4.08
N ASN A 255 -14.89 11.95 4.91
CA ASN A 255 -14.67 11.93 6.36
C ASN A 255 -13.38 11.21 6.75
N GLU A 256 -12.89 10.29 5.92
CA GLU A 256 -11.63 9.59 6.13
C GLU A 256 -10.42 10.51 5.90
N ILE A 257 -10.52 11.40 4.90
CA ILE A 257 -9.41 12.26 4.48
C ILE A 257 -9.47 13.64 5.13
N ALA A 258 -10.66 14.21 5.21
CA ALA A 258 -10.94 15.51 5.82
C ALA A 258 -12.12 15.40 6.80
N PRO A 259 -11.90 14.79 7.99
CA PRO A 259 -12.91 14.73 9.03
C PRO A 259 -13.42 16.13 9.41
N PRO A 260 -14.72 16.32 9.67
CA PRO A 260 -15.24 17.60 10.14
C PRO A 260 -14.51 18.10 11.39
N GLY A 261 -13.99 19.33 11.34
CA GLY A 261 -13.24 19.94 12.44
C GLY A 261 -11.78 19.51 12.56
N ALA A 262 -11.28 18.65 11.66
CA ALA A 262 -9.85 18.38 11.56
C ALA A 262 -9.13 19.55 10.87
N ASP A 263 -7.99 19.97 11.44
CA ASP A 263 -7.09 20.93 10.81
C ASP A 263 -6.26 20.21 9.75
N VAL A 264 -6.85 20.03 8.56
CA VAL A 264 -6.19 19.41 7.42
C VAL A 264 -6.17 20.37 6.23
N ASP A 265 -5.02 20.42 5.56
CA ASP A 265 -4.80 21.23 4.35
C ASP A 265 -5.44 20.62 3.09
N ILE A 266 -6.50 19.81 3.23
CA ILE A 266 -7.18 19.15 2.12
C ILE A 266 -8.68 19.36 2.30
N THR A 267 -9.31 19.90 1.26
CA THR A 267 -10.78 20.01 1.19
C THR A 267 -11.32 19.21 0.03
N ILE A 268 -12.46 18.56 0.24
CA ILE A 268 -13.10 17.69 -0.74
C ILE A 268 -14.54 18.16 -0.95
N ALA A 269 -14.80 18.80 -2.08
CA ALA A 269 -16.15 19.20 -2.48
C ALA A 269 -17.01 17.99 -2.89
N ASP A 270 -18.32 18.17 -2.97
CA ASP A 270 -19.22 17.11 -3.42
C ASP A 270 -19.02 16.90 -4.95
N PRO A 271 -18.82 15.67 -5.43
CA PRO A 271 -18.62 15.43 -6.87
C PRO A 271 -19.75 15.97 -7.75
N VAL A 272 -21.01 15.88 -7.29
CA VAL A 272 -22.19 16.33 -8.05
C VAL A 272 -22.19 17.86 -8.21
N THR A 273 -21.65 18.59 -7.23
CA THR A 273 -21.54 20.06 -7.32
C THR A 273 -20.26 20.52 -8.02
N ALA A 274 -19.17 19.75 -7.91
CA ALA A 274 -17.87 20.10 -8.47
C ALA A 274 -17.75 19.84 -9.98
N LEU A 275 -18.41 18.79 -10.49
CA LEU A 275 -18.32 18.37 -11.90
C LEU A 275 -18.96 19.32 -12.92
N PRO A 276 -20.16 19.90 -12.71
CA PRO A 276 -20.82 20.74 -13.71
C PRO A 276 -19.97 21.89 -14.29
N PRO A 277 -19.28 22.74 -13.49
CA PRO A 277 -18.44 23.80 -14.06
C PRO A 277 -17.25 23.25 -14.84
N VAL A 278 -16.64 22.15 -14.38
CA VAL A 278 -15.50 21.52 -15.05
C VAL A 278 -15.92 20.88 -16.37
N LEU A 279 -17.07 20.21 -16.40
CA LEU A 279 -17.62 19.64 -17.62
C LEU A 279 -17.92 20.74 -18.65
N LYS A 280 -18.49 21.87 -18.21
CA LYS A 280 -18.74 23.02 -19.08
C LYS A 280 -17.44 23.54 -19.69
N GLU A 281 -16.38 23.71 -18.89
CA GLU A 281 -15.06 24.12 -19.36
C GLU A 281 -14.49 23.14 -20.39
N LEU A 282 -14.48 21.84 -20.07
CA LEU A 282 -14.03 20.80 -20.99
C LEU A 282 -14.78 20.85 -22.32
N GLN A 283 -16.10 21.03 -22.30
CA GLN A 283 -16.92 21.10 -23.50
C GLN A 283 -16.60 22.31 -24.40
N THR A 284 -16.13 23.44 -23.84
CA THR A 284 -15.70 24.58 -24.67
C THR A 284 -14.53 24.24 -25.58
N GLN A 285 -13.72 23.27 -25.19
CA GLN A 285 -12.56 22.79 -25.96
C GLN A 285 -12.93 21.78 -27.05
N GLN A 286 -14.21 21.38 -27.11
CA GLN A 286 -14.79 20.43 -28.07
C GLN A 286 -14.01 19.10 -28.13
N PRO A 287 -13.89 18.36 -27.01
CA PRO A 287 -13.25 17.05 -27.00
C PRO A 287 -14.09 16.01 -27.75
N ASP A 288 -13.42 15.12 -28.48
CA ASP A 288 -14.05 13.98 -29.17
C ASP A 288 -14.46 12.87 -28.20
N LEU A 289 -13.77 12.77 -27.06
CA LEU A 289 -14.02 11.81 -26.00
C LEU A 289 -13.91 12.48 -24.63
N LEU A 290 -14.90 12.26 -23.77
CA LEU A 290 -14.93 12.73 -22.39
C LEU A 290 -14.80 11.55 -21.43
N VAL A 291 -13.85 11.66 -20.50
CA VAL A 291 -13.50 10.62 -19.53
C VAL A 291 -13.59 11.17 -18.11
N LEU A 292 -14.22 10.40 -17.22
CA LEU A 292 -14.25 10.67 -15.79
C LEU A 292 -13.53 9.55 -15.04
N LEU A 293 -12.59 9.91 -14.17
CA LEU A 293 -12.01 8.98 -13.20
C LEU A 293 -12.71 9.20 -11.85
N SER A 294 -13.43 8.22 -11.34
CA SER A 294 -14.19 8.31 -10.10
C SER A 294 -13.63 7.35 -9.06
N HIS A 295 -12.80 7.88 -8.15
CA HIS A 295 -12.30 7.10 -7.02
C HIS A 295 -13.32 7.13 -5.88
N GLY A 296 -14.32 6.26 -5.93
CA GLY A 296 -15.42 6.13 -4.98
C GLY A 296 -15.85 4.67 -4.80
N THR A 297 -17.03 4.47 -4.21
CA THR A 297 -17.71 3.18 -4.26
C THR A 297 -18.26 2.91 -5.67
N LEU A 298 -18.49 1.64 -6.02
CA LEU A 298 -19.15 1.28 -7.28
C LEU A 298 -20.53 1.94 -7.44
N ALA A 299 -21.27 2.13 -6.33
CA ALA A 299 -22.56 2.80 -6.34
C ALA A 299 -22.44 4.29 -6.70
N GLU A 300 -21.45 4.99 -6.16
CA GLU A 300 -21.15 6.39 -6.52
C GLU A 300 -20.74 6.50 -7.99
N GLY A 301 -19.87 5.61 -8.48
CA GLY A 301 -19.49 5.57 -9.90
C GLY A 301 -20.68 5.38 -10.84
N LYS A 302 -21.60 4.44 -10.51
CA LYS A 302 -22.86 4.23 -11.24
C LYS A 302 -23.75 5.47 -11.22
N ALA A 303 -23.87 6.14 -10.07
CA ALA A 303 -24.68 7.34 -9.93
C ALA A 303 -24.12 8.51 -10.77
N LEU A 304 -22.81 8.74 -10.74
CA LEU A 304 -22.15 9.78 -11.51
C LEU A 304 -22.25 9.52 -13.02
N ALA A 305 -22.06 8.27 -13.47
CA ALA A 305 -22.26 7.90 -14.87
C ALA A 305 -23.68 8.19 -15.37
N LYS A 306 -24.70 7.96 -14.53
CA LYS A 306 -26.09 8.26 -14.85
C LYS A 306 -26.37 9.77 -14.89
N LEU A 307 -25.79 10.53 -13.96
CA LEU A 307 -26.05 11.96 -13.81
C LEU A 307 -25.30 12.81 -14.85
N PHE A 308 -24.12 12.35 -15.28
CA PHE A 308 -23.26 13.02 -16.24
C PHE A 308 -23.03 12.16 -17.50
N PRO A 309 -24.08 11.89 -18.29
CA PRO A 309 -23.99 11.02 -19.48
C PRO A 309 -23.10 11.59 -20.60
N GLN A 310 -22.60 12.82 -20.45
CA GLN A 310 -21.61 13.42 -21.34
C GLN A 310 -20.25 12.72 -21.25
N PHE A 311 -19.92 12.13 -20.08
CA PHE A 311 -18.74 11.28 -19.96
C PHE A 311 -19.03 9.92 -20.60
N THR A 312 -18.45 9.70 -21.76
CA THR A 312 -18.57 8.45 -22.52
C THR A 312 -17.88 7.25 -21.84
N VAL A 313 -16.86 7.54 -21.02
CA VAL A 313 -16.13 6.54 -20.23
C VAL A 313 -16.03 7.03 -18.81
N VAL A 314 -16.40 6.18 -17.86
CA VAL A 314 -16.21 6.42 -16.43
C VAL A 314 -15.38 5.26 -15.88
N LEU A 315 -14.14 5.52 -15.45
CA LEU A 315 -13.34 4.57 -14.69
C LEU A 315 -13.70 4.70 -13.22
N THR A 316 -14.15 3.62 -12.58
CA THR A 316 -14.57 3.63 -11.17
C THR A 316 -13.82 2.61 -10.33
N SER A 317 -13.57 2.98 -9.08
CA SER A 317 -13.00 2.12 -8.03
C SER A 317 -14.11 1.42 -7.24
N GLY A 318 -13.74 0.72 -6.16
CA GLY A 318 -14.70 0.11 -5.24
C GLY A 318 -15.36 -1.15 -5.81
N GLY A 319 -14.66 -1.81 -6.75
CA GLY A 319 -15.03 -3.09 -7.33
C GLY A 319 -14.46 -4.29 -6.59
N ALA A 320 -14.62 -5.47 -7.20
CA ALA A 320 -13.87 -6.65 -6.79
C ALA A 320 -12.39 -6.52 -7.20
N GLU A 321 -11.49 -7.14 -6.42
CA GLU A 321 -10.05 -7.19 -6.72
C GLU A 321 -9.75 -7.77 -8.11
N ASP A 322 -10.48 -8.83 -8.48
CA ASP A 322 -10.47 -9.45 -9.80
C ASP A 322 -11.85 -9.19 -10.45
N PRO A 323 -12.01 -8.13 -11.28
CA PRO A 323 -13.32 -7.74 -11.81
C PRO A 323 -14.01 -8.85 -12.61
N GLU A 324 -15.33 -8.99 -12.41
CA GLU A 324 -16.16 -10.05 -12.98
C GLU A 324 -16.59 -9.80 -14.45
N PHE A 325 -17.42 -10.70 -14.99
CA PHE A 325 -17.84 -10.76 -16.40
C PHE A 325 -18.72 -9.60 -16.89
N ASP A 326 -19.33 -8.81 -16.00
CA ASP A 326 -20.20 -7.69 -16.36
C ASP A 326 -19.43 -6.37 -16.59
N ASN A 327 -18.10 -6.43 -16.61
CA ASN A 327 -17.22 -5.31 -16.93
C ASN A 327 -16.90 -5.28 -18.45
N PRO A 328 -17.25 -4.22 -19.19
CA PRO A 328 -17.74 -2.94 -18.71
C PRO A 328 -19.27 -2.90 -18.56
N ILE A 329 -19.75 -2.11 -17.59
CA ILE A 329 -21.18 -1.90 -17.37
C ILE A 329 -21.64 -0.75 -18.28
N LYS A 330 -22.66 -0.99 -19.11
CA LYS A 330 -23.28 0.06 -19.94
C LYS A 330 -24.36 0.81 -19.16
N ILE A 331 -24.21 2.12 -19.01
CA ILE A 331 -25.20 3.03 -18.41
C ILE A 331 -25.59 4.05 -19.47
N GLY A 332 -26.71 3.82 -20.15
CA GLY A 332 -27.05 4.60 -21.35
C GLY A 332 -25.97 4.43 -22.42
N GLN A 333 -25.29 5.52 -22.78
CA GLN A 333 -24.15 5.51 -23.72
C GLN A 333 -22.78 5.50 -23.03
N THR A 334 -22.76 5.59 -21.70
CA THR A 334 -21.53 5.60 -20.90
C THR A 334 -21.05 4.17 -20.64
N LEU A 335 -19.76 3.92 -20.88
CA LEU A 335 -19.07 2.73 -20.39
C LEU A 335 -18.52 3.01 -18.99
N LEU A 336 -19.11 2.37 -17.98
CA LEU A 336 -18.55 2.31 -16.64
C LEU A 336 -17.58 1.12 -16.57
N VAL A 337 -16.30 1.40 -16.33
CA VAL A 337 -15.21 0.43 -16.39
C VAL A 337 -14.54 0.28 -15.03
N GLN A 338 -14.10 -0.94 -14.73
CA GLN A 338 -13.34 -1.27 -13.53
C GLN A 338 -12.02 -1.96 -13.93
N VAL A 339 -10.96 -1.76 -13.16
CA VAL A 339 -9.63 -2.33 -13.46
C VAL A 339 -9.12 -3.28 -12.37
N GLY A 340 -9.87 -3.47 -11.29
CA GLY A 340 -9.49 -4.34 -10.18
C GLY A 340 -8.36 -3.75 -9.36
N HIS A 341 -7.81 -4.57 -8.46
CA HIS A 341 -6.81 -4.12 -7.51
C HIS A 341 -5.41 -4.68 -7.82
N LYS A 342 -4.41 -4.14 -7.12
CA LYS A 342 -3.01 -4.62 -7.09
C LYS A 342 -2.33 -4.58 -8.46
N GLY A 343 -2.91 -3.83 -9.39
CA GLY A 343 -2.50 -3.76 -10.79
C GLY A 343 -2.40 -5.10 -11.50
N LYS A 344 -3.21 -6.10 -11.10
CA LYS A 344 -3.29 -7.39 -11.80
C LYS A 344 -3.81 -7.25 -13.22
N TYR A 345 -4.64 -6.24 -13.45
CA TYR A 345 -5.23 -5.95 -14.75
C TYR A 345 -4.91 -4.53 -15.23
N THR A 346 -5.17 -4.30 -16.50
CA THR A 346 -5.14 -2.99 -17.14
C THR A 346 -6.29 -2.93 -18.12
N GLY A 347 -7.11 -1.90 -18.02
CA GLY A 347 -8.20 -1.65 -18.96
C GLY A 347 -7.66 -0.94 -20.19
N VAL A 348 -8.10 -1.31 -21.38
CA VAL A 348 -7.78 -0.57 -22.60
C VAL A 348 -9.06 -0.19 -23.30
N VAL A 349 -9.24 1.11 -23.49
CA VAL A 349 -10.36 1.67 -24.25
C VAL A 349 -9.87 2.07 -25.62
N GLY A 350 -10.50 1.57 -26.68
CA GLY A 350 -10.27 2.00 -28.07
C GLY A 350 -11.43 2.85 -28.59
N PHE A 351 -11.12 3.98 -29.20
CA PHE A 351 -12.09 4.87 -29.84
C PHE A 351 -12.07 4.70 -31.36
N PHE A 352 -13.24 4.45 -31.94
CA PHE A 352 -13.48 4.14 -33.35
C PHE A 352 -14.61 5.06 -33.88
N PRO A 353 -14.32 6.33 -34.21
CA PRO A 353 -15.36 7.32 -34.52
C PRO A 353 -16.25 6.93 -35.71
N GLU A 354 -15.70 6.19 -36.68
CA GLU A 354 -16.41 5.74 -37.88
C GLU A 354 -17.39 4.58 -37.63
N ASP A 355 -17.27 3.87 -36.51
CA ASP A 355 -18.15 2.75 -36.14
C ASP A 355 -19.29 3.27 -35.26
N ALA A 356 -20.35 3.80 -35.87
CA ALA A 356 -21.45 4.44 -35.17
C ALA A 356 -22.12 3.56 -34.08
N GLN A 357 -22.06 2.23 -34.20
CA GLN A 357 -22.67 1.30 -33.25
C GLN A 357 -21.74 0.92 -32.10
N ASN A 358 -20.42 0.92 -32.33
CA ASN A 358 -19.43 0.48 -31.37
C ASN A 358 -18.22 1.43 -31.31
N ARG A 359 -18.52 2.73 -31.18
CA ARG A 359 -17.54 3.83 -31.19
C ARG A 359 -16.51 3.73 -30.07
N VAL A 360 -16.87 3.13 -28.95
CA VAL A 360 -15.98 2.93 -27.80
C VAL A 360 -15.98 1.44 -27.48
N ARG A 361 -14.79 0.84 -27.50
CA ARG A 361 -14.57 -0.57 -27.19
C ARG A 361 -13.67 -0.67 -25.97
N PHE A 362 -13.85 -1.71 -25.18
CA PHE A 362 -13.07 -1.95 -23.97
C PHE A 362 -12.62 -3.41 -23.90
N GLU A 363 -11.38 -3.62 -23.46
CA GLU A 363 -10.85 -4.92 -23.08
C GLU A 363 -10.12 -4.81 -21.74
N LEU A 364 -10.46 -5.71 -20.80
CA LEU A 364 -9.73 -5.84 -19.54
C LEU A 364 -8.65 -6.90 -19.70
N ILE A 365 -7.39 -6.51 -19.46
CA ILE A 365 -6.24 -7.36 -19.75
C ILE A 365 -5.58 -7.78 -18.44
N LYS A 366 -5.60 -9.08 -18.14
CA LYS A 366 -4.81 -9.64 -17.05
C LYS A 366 -3.33 -9.66 -17.44
N LEU A 367 -2.49 -9.04 -16.61
CA LEU A 367 -1.06 -8.90 -16.86
C LEU A 367 -0.30 -10.15 -16.39
N THR A 368 -0.40 -11.25 -17.14
CA THR A 368 0.23 -12.53 -16.80
C THR A 368 1.63 -12.66 -17.40
N GLN A 369 2.46 -13.51 -16.80
CA GLN A 369 3.87 -13.70 -17.20
C GLN A 369 4.06 -14.43 -18.54
N ASP A 370 3.06 -15.20 -18.98
CA ASP A 370 3.04 -15.88 -20.27
C ASP A 370 2.72 -14.93 -21.43
N ARG A 371 2.09 -13.78 -21.14
CA ARG A 371 1.68 -12.79 -22.16
C ARG A 371 2.56 -11.54 -22.21
N PHE A 372 3.22 -11.21 -21.10
CA PHE A 372 3.97 -9.96 -20.94
C PHE A 372 5.33 -10.20 -20.32
N GLN A 373 6.31 -9.46 -20.83
CA GLN A 373 7.69 -9.51 -20.34
C GLN A 373 7.94 -8.45 -19.26
N ASP A 374 8.96 -8.68 -18.43
CA ASP A 374 9.46 -7.63 -17.54
C ASP A 374 10.26 -6.60 -18.34
N SER A 375 9.95 -5.32 -18.14
CA SER A 375 10.66 -4.21 -18.77
C SER A 375 11.93 -3.82 -18.00
N ASP A 376 13.07 -3.73 -18.69
CA ASP A 376 14.34 -3.24 -18.12
C ASP A 376 14.21 -1.88 -17.44
N LYS A 377 13.49 -0.93 -18.06
CA LYS A 377 13.23 0.40 -17.46
C LYS A 377 12.52 0.35 -16.12
N MET A 378 11.60 -0.60 -15.94
CA MET A 378 10.86 -0.75 -14.67
C MET A 378 11.70 -1.49 -13.62
N ILE A 379 12.57 -2.41 -14.05
CA ILE A 379 13.60 -3.02 -13.19
C ILE A 379 14.59 -1.95 -12.70
N GLU A 380 14.95 -0.97 -13.52
CA GLU A 380 15.76 0.18 -13.09
C GLU A 380 15.09 0.99 -11.98
N HIS A 381 13.79 1.31 -12.12
CA HIS A 381 13.04 1.99 -11.05
C HIS A 381 12.99 1.17 -9.77
N MET A 382 12.82 -0.14 -9.88
CA MET A 382 12.86 -1.03 -8.72
C MET A 382 14.24 -1.05 -8.06
N ARG A 383 15.33 -1.03 -8.85
CA ARG A 383 16.70 -0.93 -8.32
C ARG A 383 16.90 0.39 -7.57
N PHE A 384 16.46 1.50 -8.16
CA PHE A 384 16.51 2.82 -7.53
C PHE A 384 15.69 2.85 -6.24
N TYR A 385 14.48 2.28 -6.24
CA TYR A 385 13.65 2.18 -5.04
C TYR A 385 14.35 1.44 -3.90
N GLN A 386 14.97 0.29 -4.18
CA GLN A 386 15.70 -0.47 -3.17
C GLN A 386 16.96 0.26 -2.68
N GLU A 387 17.61 1.04 -3.56
CA GLU A 387 18.70 1.93 -3.17
C GLU A 387 18.20 3.04 -2.22
N LEU A 388 17.06 3.67 -2.50
CA LEU A 388 16.44 4.64 -1.59
C LEU A 388 16.16 4.04 -0.20
N LEU A 389 15.62 2.82 -0.15
CA LEU A 389 15.37 2.11 1.12
C LEU A 389 16.68 1.82 1.87
N MET A 390 17.71 1.39 1.15
CA MET A 390 19.04 1.14 1.71
C MET A 390 19.64 2.43 2.29
N THR A 391 19.63 3.54 1.54
CA THR A 391 20.25 4.80 1.98
C THR A 391 19.48 5.49 3.10
N SER A 392 18.15 5.34 3.12
CA SER A 392 17.31 5.87 4.19
C SER A 392 17.36 5.04 5.47
N GLN A 393 17.84 3.79 5.39
CA GLN A 393 17.95 2.87 6.52
C GLN A 393 16.62 2.70 7.27
N LEU A 394 15.48 2.73 6.56
CA LEU A 394 14.15 2.74 7.20
C LEU A 394 13.91 1.53 8.09
N ALA A 395 14.35 0.34 7.67
CA ALA A 395 14.23 -0.87 8.48
C ALA A 395 14.89 -0.74 9.86
N GLU A 396 15.97 0.04 9.95
CA GLU A 396 16.73 0.25 11.18
C GLU A 396 16.21 1.47 11.97
N THR A 397 15.83 2.53 11.27
CA THR A 397 15.55 3.85 11.85
C THR A 397 14.07 4.11 12.15
N GLU A 398 13.14 3.41 11.51
CA GLU A 398 11.72 3.54 11.85
C GLU A 398 11.48 3.15 13.32
N PRO A 399 10.64 3.92 14.05
CA PRO A 399 10.39 3.65 15.47
C PRO A 399 9.89 2.21 15.68
N PRO A 400 10.61 1.40 16.48
CA PRO A 400 10.20 0.04 16.75
C PRO A 400 9.09 -0.02 17.81
N ILE A 401 8.33 -1.11 17.81
CA ILE A 401 7.30 -1.39 18.81
C ILE A 401 7.80 -2.32 19.91
N LYS A 402 7.23 -2.20 21.11
CA LYS A 402 7.51 -3.12 22.22
C LYS A 402 6.65 -4.37 22.09
N THR A 403 7.18 -5.50 22.54
CA THR A 403 6.38 -6.70 22.80
C THR A 403 5.46 -6.45 23.99
N ALA A 404 4.28 -7.05 23.99
CA ALA A 404 3.23 -6.75 24.98
C ALA A 404 3.68 -6.98 26.43
N ASN A 405 4.53 -7.98 26.66
CA ASN A 405 5.04 -8.33 27.98
C ASN A 405 6.52 -7.94 28.19
N GLY A 406 7.16 -7.27 27.23
CA GLY A 406 8.57 -6.88 27.30
C GLY A 406 9.59 -8.00 27.02
N ALA A 407 9.14 -9.19 26.61
CA ALA A 407 10.03 -10.26 26.16
C ALA A 407 10.84 -9.85 24.92
N LYS A 408 12.02 -10.42 24.76
CA LYS A 408 12.96 -10.12 23.66
C LYS A 408 13.18 -11.32 22.77
N PHE A 409 13.42 -11.04 21.49
CA PHE A 409 13.81 -12.05 20.51
C PHE A 409 15.27 -12.46 20.73
N VAL A 410 15.55 -13.75 20.74
CA VAL A 410 16.87 -14.34 21.02
C VAL A 410 17.46 -15.10 19.84
N GLY A 411 16.67 -15.35 18.79
CA GLY A 411 17.06 -16.06 17.58
C GLY A 411 16.92 -17.57 17.64
N SER A 412 16.61 -18.20 16.50
CA SER A 412 16.38 -19.65 16.40
C SER A 412 17.57 -20.49 16.88
N LYS A 413 18.80 -20.00 16.70
CA LYS A 413 20.01 -20.71 17.14
C LYS A 413 20.01 -20.94 18.65
N THR A 414 19.59 -19.95 19.43
CA THR A 414 19.46 -20.05 20.89
C THR A 414 18.45 -21.11 21.28
N CYS A 415 17.31 -21.19 20.58
CA CYS A 415 16.32 -22.24 20.80
C CYS A 415 16.88 -23.64 20.49
N GLY A 416 17.74 -23.76 19.47
CA GLY A 416 18.37 -25.01 19.05
C GLY A 416 19.41 -25.58 20.02
N GLU A 417 19.82 -24.82 21.04
CA GLU A 417 20.73 -25.31 22.10
C GLU A 417 20.04 -26.36 23.01
N CYS A 418 18.73 -26.23 23.23
CA CYS A 418 17.91 -27.23 23.95
C CYS A 418 17.04 -28.03 22.98
N HIS A 419 16.30 -27.36 22.09
CA HIS A 419 15.32 -27.98 21.19
C HIS A 419 15.95 -28.50 19.88
N THR A 420 16.99 -29.33 20.01
CA THR A 420 17.80 -29.83 18.89
C THR A 420 16.97 -30.52 17.79
N LYS A 421 15.93 -31.26 18.14
CA LYS A 421 15.08 -31.99 17.19
C LYS A 421 14.18 -31.04 16.41
N ALA A 422 13.55 -30.09 17.09
CA ALA A 422 12.71 -29.09 16.44
C ALA A 422 13.54 -28.17 15.53
N PHE A 423 14.73 -27.78 16.00
CA PHE A 423 15.67 -26.98 15.22
C PHE A 423 16.08 -27.69 13.92
N ALA A 424 16.45 -28.97 13.99
CA ALA A 424 16.81 -29.76 12.81
C ALA A 424 15.66 -29.96 11.80
N VAL A 425 14.40 -29.83 12.25
CA VAL A 425 13.24 -29.78 11.35
C VAL A 425 13.16 -28.40 10.68
N TRP A 426 13.21 -27.32 11.46
CA TRP A 426 13.13 -25.94 10.96
C TRP A 426 14.21 -25.62 9.92
N GLU A 427 15.46 -26.05 10.15
CA GLU A 427 16.60 -25.84 9.24
C GLU A 427 16.36 -26.37 7.81
N LYS A 428 15.47 -27.34 7.63
CA LYS A 428 15.16 -27.95 6.32
C LYS A 428 13.99 -27.26 5.61
N THR A 429 13.39 -26.25 6.23
CA THR A 429 12.19 -25.57 5.72
C THR A 429 12.56 -24.31 4.93
N GLY A 430 11.63 -23.83 4.12
CA GLY A 430 11.80 -22.52 3.46
C GLY A 430 11.93 -21.35 4.44
N HIS A 431 11.48 -21.50 5.70
CA HIS A 431 11.58 -20.46 6.71
C HIS A 431 13.03 -20.22 7.16
N ALA A 432 13.87 -21.25 7.22
CA ALA A 432 15.30 -21.13 7.52
C ALA A 432 16.14 -20.58 6.35
N HIS A 433 15.50 -20.27 5.22
CA HIS A 433 16.11 -19.69 4.02
C HIS A 433 15.32 -18.50 3.50
N ALA A 434 14.43 -17.93 4.32
CA ALA A 434 13.55 -16.86 3.95
C ALA A 434 14.33 -15.59 3.57
N TYR A 435 15.32 -15.15 4.36
CA TYR A 435 16.13 -13.97 4.05
C TYR A 435 16.92 -14.16 2.76
N ASP A 436 17.47 -15.36 2.56
CA ASP A 436 18.20 -15.73 1.35
C ASP A 436 17.34 -15.59 0.07
N SER A 437 16.04 -15.83 0.17
CA SER A 437 15.11 -15.63 -0.95
C SER A 437 14.92 -14.15 -1.32
N LEU A 438 15.13 -13.21 -0.38
CA LEU A 438 15.11 -11.77 -0.69
C LEU A 438 16.31 -11.34 -1.53
N ILE A 439 17.44 -12.05 -1.39
CA ILE A 439 18.67 -11.79 -2.14
C ILE A 439 18.56 -12.36 -3.56
N LYS A 440 18.15 -13.63 -3.65
CA LYS A 440 18.23 -14.41 -4.89
C LYS A 440 16.97 -14.31 -5.74
N GLY A 441 15.83 -14.01 -5.12
CA GLY A 441 14.53 -14.13 -5.75
C GLY A 441 14.24 -15.58 -6.15
N ARG A 442 13.24 -15.75 -7.00
CA ARG A 442 12.93 -17.05 -7.57
C ARG A 442 13.78 -17.37 -8.81
N PRO A 443 14.03 -18.66 -9.11
CA PRO A 443 14.83 -19.06 -10.28
C PRO A 443 14.35 -18.46 -11.60
N GLU A 444 13.04 -18.33 -11.82
CA GLU A 444 12.47 -17.75 -13.04
C GLU A 444 12.78 -16.25 -13.22
N LYS A 445 13.19 -15.56 -12.15
CA LYS A 445 13.60 -14.16 -12.16
C LYS A 445 15.12 -13.99 -12.10
N ALA A 446 15.90 -15.07 -12.24
CA ALA A 446 17.35 -15.01 -12.22
C ALA A 446 17.87 -13.97 -13.24
N GLY A 447 18.78 -13.09 -12.80
CA GLY A 447 19.34 -12.00 -13.60
C GLY A 447 18.47 -10.74 -13.72
N LYS A 448 17.18 -10.81 -13.35
CA LYS A 448 16.26 -9.66 -13.32
C LYS A 448 15.84 -9.27 -11.90
N TRP A 449 15.95 -10.20 -10.94
CA TRP A 449 15.62 -9.94 -9.55
C TRP A 449 16.50 -8.84 -8.97
N VAL A 450 15.86 -7.92 -8.27
CA VAL A 450 16.52 -6.88 -7.48
C VAL A 450 16.36 -7.30 -6.01
N SER A 451 17.44 -7.26 -5.25
CA SER A 451 17.42 -7.65 -3.84
C SER A 451 16.38 -6.86 -3.03
N ARG A 452 15.74 -7.50 -2.04
CA ARG A 452 14.70 -6.91 -1.18
C ARG A 452 15.10 -6.82 0.30
N ILE A 453 16.39 -7.00 0.60
CA ILE A 453 16.89 -7.11 1.99
C ILE A 453 16.81 -5.81 2.81
N HIS A 454 16.48 -4.68 2.18
CA HIS A 454 16.29 -3.39 2.84
C HIS A 454 14.83 -2.94 2.87
N ASP A 455 13.92 -3.77 2.36
CA ASP A 455 12.51 -3.44 2.22
C ASP A 455 11.73 -3.90 3.47
N PRO A 456 11.22 -2.98 4.31
CA PRO A 456 10.47 -3.34 5.51
C PRO A 456 9.29 -4.27 5.23
N GLU A 457 8.55 -4.07 4.13
CA GLU A 457 7.41 -4.92 3.76
C GLU A 457 7.84 -6.36 3.47
N CYS A 458 9.04 -6.55 2.91
CA CYS A 458 9.59 -7.88 2.66
C CYS A 458 10.20 -8.48 3.94
N LEU A 459 10.93 -7.68 4.72
CA LEU A 459 11.54 -8.10 5.97
C LEU A 459 10.49 -8.60 6.97
N ALA A 460 9.32 -7.97 7.00
CA ALA A 460 8.26 -8.30 7.95
C ALA A 460 7.84 -9.79 7.97
N CYS A 461 8.05 -10.51 6.86
CA CYS A 461 7.78 -11.94 6.74
C CYS A 461 9.03 -12.83 6.60
N HIS A 462 10.20 -12.25 6.32
CA HIS A 462 11.41 -12.98 5.92
C HIS A 462 12.53 -12.96 6.98
N VAL A 463 12.35 -12.23 8.08
CA VAL A 463 13.25 -12.19 9.23
C VAL A 463 12.49 -12.31 10.54
N THR A 464 13.21 -12.50 11.65
CA THR A 464 12.61 -12.67 12.97
C THR A 464 12.37 -11.34 13.67
N GLY A 465 11.25 -11.21 14.37
CA GLY A 465 10.96 -10.06 15.23
C GLY A 465 10.37 -8.86 14.51
N TRP A 466 9.47 -9.12 13.56
CA TRP A 466 8.62 -8.12 12.92
C TRP A 466 7.15 -8.51 13.03
N HIS A 467 6.27 -7.51 13.10
CA HIS A 467 4.84 -7.70 12.92
C HIS A 467 4.52 -7.72 11.42
N ALA A 468 4.26 -8.91 10.87
CA ALA A 468 4.12 -9.14 9.43
C ALA A 468 3.06 -8.25 8.76
N GLN A 469 1.90 -8.10 9.40
CA GLN A 469 0.75 -7.37 8.81
C GLN A 469 0.83 -5.86 8.99
N ASP A 470 1.47 -5.36 10.04
CA ASP A 470 1.63 -3.90 10.25
C ASP A 470 2.96 -3.37 9.74
N VAL A 471 3.86 -4.27 9.32
CA VAL A 471 5.19 -3.96 8.84
C VAL A 471 5.93 -3.13 9.90
N LEU A 472 5.95 -3.63 11.14
CA LEU A 472 6.56 -2.94 12.28
C LEU A 472 7.61 -3.83 12.93
N ARG A 473 8.83 -3.30 13.08
CA ARG A 473 9.92 -3.97 13.78
C ARG A 473 9.67 -3.94 15.29
N TYR A 474 9.94 -5.05 15.98
CA TYR A 474 10.00 -5.02 17.44
C TYR A 474 11.33 -4.45 17.93
N VAL A 475 11.37 -3.88 19.15
CA VAL A 475 12.60 -3.28 19.72
C VAL A 475 13.80 -4.23 19.71
N SER A 476 13.58 -5.53 19.91
CA SER A 476 14.63 -6.56 19.86
C SER A 476 14.57 -7.40 18.58
N GLY A 477 13.82 -6.97 17.56
CA GLY A 477 13.68 -7.67 16.29
C GLY A 477 14.86 -7.42 15.34
N PHE A 478 14.85 -8.11 14.20
CA PHE A 478 15.90 -7.98 13.19
C PHE A 478 16.02 -6.54 12.67
N GLU A 479 17.21 -5.96 12.76
CA GLU A 479 17.58 -4.66 12.20
C GLU A 479 18.35 -4.84 10.89
N SER A 480 19.46 -5.56 10.96
CA SER A 480 20.33 -5.84 9.83
C SER A 480 21.18 -7.08 10.10
N LYS A 481 21.78 -7.64 9.04
CA LYS A 481 22.66 -8.79 9.17
C LYS A 481 23.87 -8.52 10.08
N GLN A 482 24.32 -7.27 10.15
CA GLN A 482 25.48 -6.84 10.94
C GLN A 482 25.11 -6.64 12.42
N LYS A 483 23.96 -6.04 12.71
CA LYS A 483 23.55 -5.71 14.08
C LYS A 483 22.89 -6.89 14.79
N THR A 484 22.05 -7.64 14.09
CA THR A 484 21.21 -8.70 14.67
C THR A 484 21.33 -10.01 13.87
N PRO A 485 22.54 -10.59 13.73
CA PRO A 485 22.76 -11.77 12.89
C PRO A 485 21.99 -13.01 13.36
N LEU A 486 21.63 -13.11 14.65
CA LEU A 486 20.88 -14.23 15.21
C LEU A 486 19.39 -14.22 14.83
N LEU A 487 18.89 -13.09 14.34
CA LEU A 487 17.47 -12.90 13.95
C LEU A 487 17.26 -12.97 12.44
N LEU A 488 18.30 -13.39 11.71
CA LEU A 488 18.20 -13.71 10.30
C LEU A 488 17.18 -14.84 10.11
N GLU A 489 16.50 -14.87 8.96
CA GLU A 489 15.49 -15.87 8.61
C GLU A 489 14.15 -15.76 9.37
N ASN A 490 13.11 -16.43 8.85
CA ASN A 490 11.82 -16.54 9.52
C ASN A 490 11.94 -17.60 10.64
N GLY A 491 12.30 -17.15 11.84
CA GLY A 491 12.73 -18.03 12.93
C GLY A 491 11.63 -18.63 13.78
N CYS A 492 12.02 -19.49 14.75
CA CYS A 492 11.11 -20.14 15.69
C CYS A 492 10.18 -19.15 16.40
N GLU A 493 10.73 -17.98 16.74
CA GLU A 493 10.04 -16.93 17.50
C GLU A 493 8.95 -16.21 16.70
N ASN A 494 8.95 -16.32 15.37
CA ASN A 494 7.83 -15.82 14.55
C ASN A 494 6.62 -16.76 14.60
N CYS A 495 6.74 -17.96 15.17
CA CYS A 495 5.58 -18.83 15.48
C CYS A 495 5.30 -18.89 16.99
N HIS A 496 6.35 -18.95 17.80
CA HIS A 496 6.27 -19.19 19.24
C HIS A 496 6.31 -17.91 20.10
N GLY A 497 6.60 -16.76 19.50
CA GLY A 497 6.86 -15.52 20.21
C GLY A 497 8.30 -15.39 20.72
N PRO A 498 8.65 -14.23 21.32
CA PRO A 498 10.01 -13.95 21.79
C PRO A 498 10.42 -14.83 22.98
N GLY A 499 11.59 -15.46 22.90
CA GLY A 499 12.03 -16.52 23.81
C GLY A 499 12.72 -16.08 25.11
N SER A 500 13.03 -14.80 25.30
CA SER A 500 13.85 -14.38 26.46
C SER A 500 13.23 -14.75 27.81
N LYS A 501 11.92 -14.54 27.97
CA LYS A 501 11.21 -14.86 29.22
C LYS A 501 11.08 -16.37 29.44
N HIS A 502 10.93 -17.12 28.36
CA HIS A 502 10.93 -18.58 28.44
C HIS A 502 12.26 -19.08 29.03
N ILE A 503 13.38 -18.53 28.57
CA ILE A 503 14.72 -18.87 29.08
C ILE A 503 14.88 -18.43 30.55
N GLU A 504 14.46 -17.21 30.90
CA GLU A 504 14.49 -16.71 32.29
C GLU A 504 13.72 -17.65 33.24
N LEU A 505 12.50 -18.06 32.86
CA LEU A 505 11.69 -18.97 33.65
C LEU A 505 12.30 -20.37 33.77
N LEU A 506 13.01 -20.86 32.75
CA LEU A 506 13.73 -22.13 32.84
C LEU A 506 14.92 -22.05 33.80
N ASN A 507 15.67 -20.94 33.78
CA ASN A 507 16.78 -20.72 34.71
C ASN A 507 16.29 -20.65 36.17
N ASP A 508 15.06 -20.21 36.39
CA ASP A 508 14.36 -20.22 37.68
C ASP A 508 13.70 -21.57 38.05
N ASP A 509 13.90 -22.64 37.25
CA ASP A 509 13.23 -23.95 37.35
C ASP A 509 11.68 -23.89 37.29
N LYS A 510 11.11 -22.83 36.71
CA LYS A 510 9.66 -22.64 36.51
C LYS A 510 9.18 -23.23 35.18
N LYS A 511 9.45 -24.52 34.96
CA LYS A 511 9.18 -25.22 33.69
C LYS A 511 7.73 -25.17 33.22
N ALA A 512 6.77 -25.16 34.15
CA ALA A 512 5.35 -25.10 33.80
C ALA A 512 4.98 -23.74 33.18
N ASP A 513 5.55 -22.66 33.67
CA ASP A 513 5.28 -21.31 33.19
C ASP A 513 6.10 -20.99 31.95
N ALA A 514 7.36 -21.45 31.88
CA ALA A 514 8.18 -21.36 30.68
C ALA A 514 7.48 -21.98 29.46
N ARG A 515 6.81 -23.13 29.63
CA ARG A 515 6.03 -23.76 28.56
C ARG A 515 4.84 -22.92 28.10
N LYS A 516 4.18 -22.19 28.99
CA LYS A 516 3.03 -21.35 28.63
C LYS A 516 3.47 -20.11 27.84
N GLU A 517 4.65 -19.57 28.16
CA GLU A 517 5.18 -18.34 27.56
C GLU A 517 5.30 -18.41 26.03
N VAL A 518 5.75 -19.55 25.49
CA VAL A 518 6.03 -19.76 24.05
C VAL A 518 5.06 -20.75 23.39
N ARG A 519 3.94 -21.02 24.05
CA ARG A 519 2.95 -21.99 23.56
C ARG A 519 2.10 -21.38 22.47
N ILE A 520 2.09 -22.04 21.32
CA ILE A 520 1.07 -21.88 20.30
C ILE A 520 0.41 -23.23 20.03
N THR A 521 -0.91 -23.27 20.00
CA THR A 521 -1.66 -24.46 19.61
C THR A 521 -1.77 -24.56 18.09
N LEU A 522 -1.94 -25.78 17.58
CA LEU A 522 -2.20 -25.99 16.16
C LEU A 522 -3.45 -25.25 15.68
N ALA A 523 -4.48 -25.17 16.52
CA ALA A 523 -5.71 -24.46 16.19
C ALA A 523 -5.49 -22.94 16.05
N GLU A 524 -4.66 -22.34 16.90
CA GLU A 524 -4.26 -20.93 16.80
C GLU A 524 -3.39 -20.71 15.56
N SER A 525 -2.35 -21.54 15.37
CA SER A 525 -1.45 -21.44 14.23
C SER A 525 -2.18 -21.52 12.89
N LYS A 526 -3.16 -22.44 12.77
CA LYS A 526 -4.02 -22.59 11.59
C LYS A 526 -5.06 -21.49 11.40
N LYS A 527 -5.27 -20.60 12.37
CA LYS A 527 -6.24 -19.50 12.23
C LYS A 527 -5.57 -18.15 12.04
N THR A 528 -4.47 -17.92 12.76
CA THR A 528 -3.83 -16.60 12.83
C THR A 528 -2.39 -16.65 12.36
N GLN A 529 -1.53 -17.40 13.06
CA GLN A 529 -0.08 -17.25 12.92
C GLN A 529 0.43 -17.47 11.49
N CYS A 530 0.04 -18.57 10.83
CA CYS A 530 0.47 -18.82 9.46
C CYS A 530 -0.05 -17.77 8.49
N TYR A 531 -1.30 -17.32 8.66
CA TYR A 531 -1.96 -16.37 7.76
C TYR A 531 -1.47 -14.94 7.92
N THR A 532 -0.65 -14.64 8.94
CA THR A 532 0.04 -13.34 9.03
C THR A 532 1.08 -13.14 7.92
N CYS A 533 1.60 -14.21 7.33
CA CYS A 533 2.51 -14.14 6.19
C CYS A 533 1.98 -14.92 4.97
N HIS A 534 1.25 -16.02 5.19
CA HIS A 534 0.66 -16.84 4.13
C HIS A 534 -0.77 -16.40 3.80
N ASP A 535 -0.90 -15.19 3.27
CA ASP A 535 -2.16 -14.68 2.73
C ASP A 535 -2.29 -15.01 1.22
N GLY A 536 -3.38 -14.51 0.63
CA GLY A 536 -3.66 -14.69 -0.81
C GLY A 536 -2.61 -14.07 -1.73
N ASP A 537 -1.81 -13.11 -1.27
CA ASP A 537 -0.84 -12.39 -2.07
C ASP A 537 0.54 -13.04 -2.02
N ASN A 538 0.96 -13.37 -0.81
CA ASN A 538 2.27 -13.93 -0.49
C ASN A 538 2.31 -15.43 -0.73
N SER A 539 1.19 -16.14 -0.51
CA SER A 539 1.11 -17.59 -0.64
C SER A 539 -0.29 -18.08 -1.08
N PRO A 540 -0.76 -17.73 -2.28
CA PRO A 540 -2.12 -18.05 -2.78
C PRO A 540 -2.48 -19.55 -2.81
N LYS A 541 -1.47 -20.43 -2.87
CA LYS A 541 -1.67 -21.90 -2.85
C LYS A 541 -1.54 -22.48 -1.43
N PHE A 542 -1.46 -21.65 -0.40
CA PHE A 542 -1.32 -22.07 0.99
C PHE A 542 -2.50 -22.93 1.41
N LYS A 543 -2.21 -24.05 2.05
CA LYS A 543 -3.20 -24.91 2.70
C LYS A 543 -2.63 -25.33 4.03
N ALA A 544 -3.21 -24.81 5.11
CA ALA A 544 -2.64 -24.93 6.45
C ALA A 544 -2.32 -26.39 6.83
N ASP A 545 -3.21 -27.33 6.52
CA ASP A 545 -3.01 -28.75 6.83
C ASP A 545 -1.80 -29.36 6.11
N THR A 546 -1.63 -29.11 4.81
CA THR A 546 -0.53 -29.72 4.05
C THR A 546 0.81 -29.02 4.30
N TYR A 547 0.79 -27.73 4.62
CA TYR A 547 1.99 -26.98 4.98
C TYR A 547 2.46 -27.32 6.40
N TRP A 548 1.53 -27.55 7.32
CA TRP A 548 1.85 -28.00 8.68
C TRP A 548 2.70 -29.27 8.68
N GLU A 549 2.37 -30.23 7.82
CA GLU A 549 3.12 -31.48 7.71
C GLU A 549 4.61 -31.29 7.36
N LYS A 550 4.97 -30.16 6.74
CA LYS A 550 6.36 -29.83 6.40
C LYS A 550 7.16 -29.27 7.56
N ILE A 551 6.49 -28.69 8.55
CA ILE A 551 7.12 -28.00 9.68
C ILE A 551 6.86 -28.67 11.03
N LYS A 552 5.94 -29.65 11.09
CA LYS A 552 5.57 -30.32 12.33
C LYS A 552 6.80 -30.93 13.01
N HIS A 553 6.91 -30.68 14.30
CA HIS A 553 7.95 -31.22 15.15
C HIS A 553 7.34 -31.61 16.50
N ALA A 554 7.94 -32.61 17.15
CA ALA A 554 7.49 -33.13 18.43
C ALA A 554 8.70 -33.37 19.34
N GLY A 555 8.52 -33.11 20.62
CA GLY A 555 9.59 -33.14 21.60
C GLY A 555 9.39 -32.05 22.66
N LEU A 556 10.03 -32.24 23.80
CA LEU A 556 10.18 -31.23 24.87
C LEU A 556 11.67 -31.02 25.18
N ASP A 557 12.54 -31.38 24.21
CA ASP A 557 13.99 -31.56 24.36
C ASP A 557 14.72 -30.33 24.88
#